data_AF-A0A2X0RW61-F1
#
_entry.id   AF-A0A2X0RW61-F1
#
_cell.length_a   1.000
_cell.length_b   1.000
_cell.length_c   1.000
_cell.angle_alpha   90.00
_cell.angle_beta   90.00
_cell.angle_gamma   90.00
#
_symmetry.space_group_name_H-M   'P 1'
#
loop_
_entity.id
_entity.type
_entity.pdbx_description
1 polymer ?
#
loop_
_entity_poly.entity_id
_entity_poly.type
_entity_poly.pdbx_seq_one_letter_code
_entity_poly.pdbx_strand_id
1 'polypeptide(L)'
;MIAKLNGNQSNFSSQIKADIKKTFWELESWNPNSLWVLSNTMEIYDFDDLEGLVNSVFHKFNDFDDYDDEVIKLLATITLNYLEICLSQDNINEQEVNRTKNYLNKLPSTSTVAFEKVKGNYFLALHHSDYKIAEKIKKILS
;
A
#
# COMPACT_ATOMS: atom_id res chain seq x y z
N MET A 1 -1.08 5.49 8.19
CA MET A 1 -1.79 6.80 8.15
C MET A 1 -1.55 7.63 9.40
N ILE A 2 -1.54 7.03 10.61
CA ILE A 2 -1.19 7.74 11.87
C ILE A 2 0.28 8.22 11.88
N ALA A 3 1.22 7.44 11.33
CA ALA A 3 2.63 7.85 11.24
C ALA A 3 2.89 9.00 10.24
N LYS A 4 2.10 9.07 9.15
CA LYS A 4 2.21 10.14 8.13
C LYS A 4 1.71 11.51 8.62
N LEU A 5 0.94 11.56 9.70
CA LEU A 5 0.36 12.81 10.24
C LEU A 5 1.32 13.61 11.14
N ASN A 6 2.43 13.02 11.61
CA ASN A 6 3.30 13.63 12.62
C ASN A 6 4.60 14.24 12.07
N GLY A 7 4.79 14.32 10.74
CA GLY A 7 5.91 15.06 10.13
C GLY A 7 7.34 14.61 10.45
N ASN A 8 7.52 13.58 11.29
CA ASN A 8 8.82 13.05 11.72
C ASN A 8 9.11 11.70 11.04
N GLN A 9 9.01 11.67 9.71
CA GLN A 9 9.07 10.46 8.89
C GLN A 9 10.43 9.75 8.83
N SER A 10 11.46 10.18 9.56
CA SER A 10 12.78 9.57 9.45
C SER A 10 13.52 9.61 10.77
N ASN A 11 13.29 8.61 11.62
CA ASN A 11 14.32 7.99 12.47
C ASN A 11 13.73 6.84 13.30
N PHE A 12 13.21 5.80 12.62
CA PHE A 12 13.23 4.50 13.29
C PHE A 12 14.70 4.17 13.55
N SER A 13 15.05 3.93 14.82
CA SER A 13 16.39 3.47 15.16
C SER A 13 16.68 2.17 14.40
N SER A 14 17.95 1.90 14.11
CA SER A 14 18.35 0.64 13.44
C SER A 14 17.81 -0.59 14.19
N GLN A 15 17.71 -0.50 15.52
CA GLN A 15 17.12 -1.55 16.34
C GLN A 15 15.64 -1.76 16.04
N ILE A 16 14.83 -0.70 16.00
CA ILE A 16 13.39 -0.82 15.70
C ILE A 16 13.18 -1.37 14.29
N LYS A 17 13.99 -0.94 13.31
CA LYS A 17 13.92 -1.51 11.95
C LYS A 17 14.22 -3.01 11.95
N ALA A 18 15.26 -3.43 12.68
CA ALA A 18 15.63 -4.84 12.80
C ALA A 18 14.53 -5.66 13.49
N ASP A 19 13.92 -5.15 14.56
CA ASP A 19 12.85 -5.83 15.29
C ASP A 19 11.58 -5.99 14.43
N ILE A 20 11.24 -4.98 13.63
CA ILE A 20 10.13 -5.08 12.68
C ILE A 20 10.44 -6.10 11.58
N LYS A 21 11.62 -6.04 10.96
CA LYS A 21 12.03 -7.05 9.95
C LYS A 21 11.99 -8.47 10.52
N LYS A 22 12.45 -8.66 11.76
CA LYS A 22 12.39 -9.94 12.47
C LYS A 22 10.96 -10.45 12.67
N THR A 23 10.02 -9.56 12.97
CA THR A 23 8.60 -9.91 13.12
C THR A 23 8.02 -10.56 11.86
N PHE A 24 8.38 -10.06 10.67
CA PHE A 24 7.94 -10.68 9.41
C PHE A 24 8.72 -11.93 9.04
N TRP A 25 9.99 -12.02 9.42
CA TRP A 25 10.78 -13.24 9.24
C TRP A 25 10.20 -14.42 10.04
N GLU A 26 9.72 -14.17 11.25
CA GLU A 26 9.12 -15.16 12.15
C GLU A 26 7.60 -15.37 11.89
N LEU A 27 7.04 -14.69 10.88
CA LEU A 27 5.60 -14.74 10.60
C LEU A 27 5.21 -16.08 9.95
N GLU A 28 4.49 -16.92 10.69
CA GLU A 28 3.96 -18.17 10.15
C GLU A 28 2.79 -17.96 9.18
N SER A 29 1.94 -16.96 9.44
CA SER A 29 0.80 -16.62 8.58
C SER A 29 0.36 -15.17 8.72
N TRP A 30 -0.15 -14.60 7.64
CA TRP A 30 -0.74 -13.26 7.64
C TRP A 30 -2.03 -13.20 8.45
N ASN A 31 -2.15 -12.18 9.27
CA ASN A 31 -3.31 -11.83 10.08
C ASN A 31 -3.50 -10.29 10.13
N PRO A 32 -4.63 -9.77 10.65
CA PRO A 32 -4.89 -8.32 10.71
C PRO A 32 -3.75 -7.51 11.38
N ASN A 33 -3.16 -8.01 12.47
CA ASN A 33 -2.04 -7.32 13.14
C ASN A 33 -0.81 -7.21 12.23
N SER A 34 -0.42 -8.29 11.55
CA SER A 34 0.72 -8.26 10.63
C SER A 34 0.48 -7.34 9.42
N LEU A 35 -0.76 -7.29 8.90
CA LEU A 35 -1.14 -6.35 7.84
C LEU A 35 -1.09 -4.90 8.36
N TRP A 36 -1.56 -4.67 9.58
CA TRP A 36 -1.49 -3.35 10.21
C TRP A 36 -0.05 -2.88 10.39
N VAL A 37 0.85 -3.75 10.88
CA VAL A 37 2.27 -3.43 11.00
C VAL A 37 2.85 -3.10 9.63
N LEU A 38 2.60 -3.94 8.61
CA LEU A 38 3.12 -3.71 7.27
C LEU A 38 2.64 -2.36 6.74
N SER A 39 1.34 -2.06 6.84
CA SER A 39 0.73 -0.83 6.34
C SER A 39 1.33 0.47 6.92
N ASN A 40 2.00 0.39 8.09
CA ASN A 40 2.64 1.52 8.74
C ASN A 40 4.17 1.52 8.64
N THR A 41 4.77 0.47 8.08
CA THR A 41 6.23 0.27 8.09
C THR A 41 6.81 -0.02 6.71
N MET A 42 6.08 0.16 5.62
CA MET A 42 6.61 -0.13 4.27
C MET A 42 7.88 0.67 3.93
N GLU A 43 7.99 1.91 4.40
CA GLU A 43 9.12 2.82 4.11
C GLU A 43 10.45 2.42 4.79
N ILE A 44 10.47 1.44 5.71
CA ILE A 44 11.73 0.93 6.30
C ILE A 44 12.39 -0.19 5.50
N TYR A 45 11.70 -0.73 4.50
CA TYR A 45 12.21 -1.77 3.62
C TYR A 45 12.89 -1.15 2.40
N ASP A 46 13.93 -1.83 1.89
CA ASP A 46 14.32 -1.61 0.50
C ASP A 46 13.23 -2.18 -0.43
N PHE A 47 13.30 -1.78 -1.70
CA PHE A 47 12.25 -2.12 -2.66
C PHE A 47 12.13 -3.63 -2.87
N ASP A 48 13.24 -4.35 -2.98
CA ASP A 48 13.26 -5.80 -3.25
C ASP A 48 12.64 -6.60 -2.09
N ASP A 49 13.00 -6.29 -0.83
CA ASP A 49 12.39 -6.91 0.36
C ASP A 49 10.89 -6.61 0.41
N LEU A 50 10.50 -5.36 0.12
CA LEU A 50 9.11 -4.92 0.16
C LEU A 50 8.26 -5.59 -0.92
N GLU A 51 8.79 -5.72 -2.13
CA GLU A 51 8.15 -6.38 -3.26
C GLU A 51 7.78 -7.82 -2.88
N GLY A 52 8.72 -8.56 -2.27
CA GLY A 52 8.49 -9.91 -1.79
C GLY A 52 7.36 -10.01 -0.75
N LEU A 53 7.37 -9.11 0.25
CA LEU A 53 6.32 -9.05 1.27
C LEU A 53 4.95 -8.74 0.67
N VAL A 54 4.86 -7.71 -0.20
CA VAL A 54 3.61 -7.32 -0.84
C VAL A 54 3.09 -8.40 -1.78
N ASN A 55 3.98 -9.10 -2.49
CA ASN A 55 3.59 -10.24 -3.32
C ASN A 55 3.00 -11.38 -2.48
N SER A 56 3.58 -11.68 -1.31
CA SER A 56 3.02 -12.66 -0.37
C SER A 56 1.62 -12.27 0.11
N VAL A 57 1.40 -10.99 0.44
CA VAL A 57 0.07 -10.46 0.80
C VAL A 57 -0.92 -10.61 -0.36
N PHE A 58 -0.57 -10.13 -1.55
CA PHE A 58 -1.49 -10.17 -2.71
C PHE A 58 -1.85 -11.60 -3.11
N HIS A 59 -0.92 -12.55 -2.94
CA HIS A 59 -1.19 -13.96 -3.21
C HIS A 59 -2.12 -14.57 -2.15
N LYS A 60 -1.89 -14.27 -0.86
CA LYS A 60 -2.68 -14.81 0.26
C LYS A 60 -4.11 -14.28 0.26
N PHE A 61 -4.29 -12.98 0.02
CA PHE A 61 -5.58 -12.30 0.06
C PHE A 61 -6.04 -11.99 -1.37
N ASN A 62 -6.52 -13.00 -2.08
CA ASN A 62 -6.93 -12.86 -3.48
C ASN A 62 -8.43 -13.10 -3.72
N ASP A 63 -9.15 -13.62 -2.74
CA ASP A 63 -10.60 -13.79 -2.73
C ASP A 63 -11.13 -13.06 -1.50
N PHE A 64 -12.09 -12.15 -1.70
CA PHE A 64 -12.44 -11.14 -0.69
C PHE A 64 -13.73 -11.45 0.06
N ASP A 65 -14.45 -12.50 -0.34
CA ASP A 65 -15.77 -12.82 0.20
C ASP A 65 -15.74 -13.21 1.69
N ASP A 66 -14.60 -13.70 2.17
CA ASP A 66 -14.40 -14.19 3.55
C ASP A 66 -13.73 -13.18 4.49
N TYR A 67 -13.42 -11.96 4.03
CA TYR A 67 -12.70 -10.97 4.83
C TYR A 67 -13.60 -9.83 5.29
N ASP A 68 -13.42 -9.43 6.55
CA ASP A 68 -14.12 -8.28 7.11
C ASP A 68 -13.60 -6.94 6.56
N ASP A 69 -14.34 -5.87 6.84
CA ASP A 69 -14.02 -4.52 6.42
C ASP A 69 -12.64 -4.05 6.94
N GLU A 70 -12.18 -4.54 8.10
CA GLU A 70 -10.88 -4.17 8.66
C GLU A 70 -9.74 -4.73 7.80
N VAL A 71 -9.79 -6.02 7.47
CA VAL A 71 -8.80 -6.66 6.59
C VAL A 71 -8.82 -6.00 5.22
N ILE A 72 -10.00 -5.78 4.64
CA ILE A 72 -10.13 -5.12 3.33
C ILE A 72 -9.56 -3.70 3.36
N LYS A 73 -9.77 -2.95 4.45
CA LYS A 73 -9.16 -1.62 4.64
C LYS A 73 -7.64 -1.66 4.70
N LEU A 74 -7.08 -2.62 5.43
CA LEU A 74 -5.63 -2.80 5.55
C LEU A 74 -5.00 -3.16 4.20
N LEU A 75 -5.62 -4.07 3.44
CA LEU A 75 -5.18 -4.43 2.10
C LEU A 75 -5.20 -3.23 1.15
N ALA A 76 -6.27 -2.43 1.17
CA ALA A 76 -6.34 -1.20 0.38
C ALA A 76 -5.24 -0.20 0.76
N THR A 77 -4.97 -0.05 2.06
CA THR A 77 -3.94 0.85 2.58
C THR A 77 -2.53 0.40 2.17
N ILE A 78 -2.23 -0.90 2.30
CA ILE A 78 -0.96 -1.50 1.84
C ILE A 78 -0.79 -1.27 0.34
N THR A 79 -1.84 -1.55 -0.44
CA THR A 79 -1.80 -1.41 -1.91
C THR A 79 -1.54 0.03 -2.33
N LEU A 80 -2.23 1.00 -1.72
CA LEU A 80 -2.01 2.42 -2.00
C LEU A 80 -0.60 2.87 -1.62
N ASN A 81 -0.12 2.50 -0.43
CA ASN A 81 1.22 2.85 0.02
C ASN A 81 2.30 2.22 -0.87
N TYR A 82 2.11 0.96 -1.28
CA TYR A 82 3.02 0.31 -2.23
C TYR A 82 3.05 1.04 -3.57
N LEU A 83 1.87 1.42 -4.09
CA LEU A 83 1.77 2.17 -5.34
C LEU A 83 2.54 3.50 -5.25
N GLU A 84 2.41 4.23 -4.15
CA GLU A 84 3.15 5.47 -3.90
C GLU A 84 4.68 5.23 -3.90
N ILE A 85 5.14 4.12 -3.30
CA ILE A 85 6.56 3.72 -3.29
C ILE A 85 7.05 3.30 -4.68
N CYS A 86 6.26 2.54 -5.46
CA CYS A 86 6.60 2.15 -6.83
C CYS A 86 6.80 3.37 -7.73
N LEU A 87 5.93 4.38 -7.57
CA LEU A 87 5.96 5.61 -8.36
C LEU A 87 7.04 6.61 -7.91
N SER A 88 7.64 6.42 -6.73
CA SER A 88 8.72 7.27 -6.23
C SER A 88 10.13 6.74 -6.56
N GLN A 89 10.24 5.56 -7.18
CA GLN A 89 11.54 4.99 -7.58
C GLN A 89 12.16 5.78 -8.73
N ASP A 90 13.49 5.92 -8.74
CA ASP A 90 14.22 6.56 -9.84
C ASP A 90 13.99 5.84 -11.19
N ASN A 91 13.88 4.51 -11.15
CA ASN A 91 13.53 3.67 -12.29
C ASN A 91 12.21 2.95 -12.01
N ILE A 92 11.11 3.56 -12.45
CA ILE A 92 9.76 3.03 -12.22
C ILE A 92 9.59 1.67 -12.93
N ASN A 93 9.29 0.63 -12.16
CA ASN A 93 8.94 -0.68 -12.69
C ASN A 93 7.45 -0.71 -13.08
N GLU A 94 7.17 -0.49 -14.36
CA GLU A 94 5.80 -0.47 -14.89
C GLU A 94 5.02 -1.78 -14.69
N GLN A 95 5.70 -2.92 -14.61
CA GLN A 95 5.03 -4.19 -14.34
C GLN A 95 4.47 -4.20 -12.91
N GLU A 96 5.26 -3.73 -11.96
CA GLU A 96 4.87 -3.63 -10.55
C GLU A 96 3.79 -2.57 -10.31
N VAL A 97 3.87 -1.42 -11.00
CA VAL A 97 2.79 -0.41 -11.00
C VAL A 97 1.49 -1.02 -11.50
N ASN A 98 1.52 -1.75 -12.62
CA ASN A 98 0.32 -2.39 -13.18
C ASN A 98 -0.22 -3.52 -12.29
N ARG A 99 0.66 -4.34 -11.69
CA ARG A 99 0.27 -5.37 -10.72
C ARG A 99 -0.46 -4.76 -9.53
N THR A 100 0.08 -3.68 -8.98
CA THR A 100 -0.48 -2.96 -7.85
C THR A 100 -1.82 -2.30 -8.19
N LYS A 101 -1.91 -1.65 -9.36
CA LYS A 101 -3.16 -1.10 -9.90
C LYS A 101 -4.24 -2.18 -10.04
N ASN A 102 -3.88 -3.34 -10.59
CA ASN A 102 -4.83 -4.44 -10.79
C ASN A 102 -5.36 -4.96 -9.46
N TYR A 103 -4.49 -5.11 -8.46
CA TYR A 103 -4.92 -5.51 -7.12
C TYR A 103 -5.85 -4.46 -6.48
N LEU A 104 -5.50 -3.17 -6.57
CA LEU A 104 -6.35 -2.08 -6.06
C LEU A 104 -7.74 -2.08 -6.68
N ASN A 105 -7.83 -2.35 -8.00
CA ASN A 105 -9.09 -2.44 -8.72
C ASN A 105 -9.91 -3.68 -8.35
N LYS A 106 -9.24 -4.78 -7.98
CA LYS A 106 -9.89 -6.05 -7.62
C LYS A 106 -10.56 -5.99 -6.25
N LEU A 107 -10.03 -5.18 -5.31
CA LEU A 107 -10.63 -5.01 -3.97
C LEU A 107 -12.13 -4.66 -4.08
N PRO A 108 -12.97 -5.02 -3.11
CA PRO A 108 -14.39 -4.65 -3.10
C PRO A 108 -14.60 -3.13 -3.21
N SER A 109 -15.65 -2.69 -3.88
CA SER A 109 -15.99 -1.26 -3.98
C SER A 109 -16.95 -0.85 -2.88
N THR A 110 -16.44 -0.74 -1.66
CA THR A 110 -17.18 -0.29 -0.47
C THR A 110 -16.75 1.12 -0.06
N SER A 111 -17.57 1.78 0.76
CA SER A 111 -17.23 3.09 1.34
C SER A 111 -15.93 3.04 2.17
N THR A 112 -15.67 1.91 2.82
CA THR A 112 -14.48 1.65 3.64
C THR A 112 -13.17 1.89 2.89
N VAL A 113 -13.10 1.51 1.60
CA VAL A 113 -11.88 1.61 0.77
C VAL A 113 -11.93 2.69 -0.31
N ALA A 114 -12.99 3.51 -0.32
CA ALA A 114 -13.21 4.50 -1.36
C ALA A 114 -12.04 5.51 -1.43
N PHE A 115 -11.52 5.94 -0.28
CA PHE A 115 -10.39 6.86 -0.22
C PHE A 115 -9.15 6.30 -0.92
N GLU A 116 -8.77 5.06 -0.61
CA GLU A 116 -7.59 4.42 -1.17
C GLU A 116 -7.69 4.27 -2.69
N LYS A 117 -8.85 3.85 -3.19
CA LYS A 117 -9.11 3.71 -4.62
C LYS A 117 -9.06 5.05 -5.34
N VAL A 118 -9.72 6.07 -4.79
CA VAL A 118 -9.73 7.42 -5.39
C VAL A 118 -8.31 8.01 -5.41
N LYS A 119 -7.56 7.90 -4.30
CA LYS A 119 -6.19 8.41 -4.23
C LYS A 119 -5.22 7.62 -5.12
N GLY A 120 -5.37 6.30 -5.21
CA GLY A 120 -4.57 5.49 -6.13
C GLY A 120 -4.83 5.85 -7.60
N ASN A 121 -6.09 6.09 -7.98
CA ASN A 121 -6.44 6.58 -9.31
C ASN A 121 -5.88 7.97 -9.60
N TYR A 122 -5.82 8.85 -8.59
CA TYR A 122 -5.15 10.14 -8.73
C TYR A 122 -3.65 9.97 -9.04
N PHE A 123 -2.94 9.14 -8.28
CA PHE A 123 -1.52 8.86 -8.51
C PHE A 123 -1.26 8.26 -9.90
N LEU A 124 -2.08 7.28 -10.32
CA LEU A 124 -1.98 6.69 -11.65
C LEU A 124 -2.29 7.71 -12.76
N ALA A 125 -3.24 8.63 -12.56
CA ALA A 125 -3.54 9.66 -13.54
C ALA A 125 -2.37 10.64 -13.71
N LEU A 126 -1.72 11.04 -12.61
CA LEU A 126 -0.51 11.87 -12.66
C LEU A 126 0.64 11.15 -13.38
N HIS A 127 0.89 9.88 -13.04
CA HIS A 127 1.92 9.06 -13.66
C HIS A 127 1.76 8.97 -15.19
N HIS A 128 0.54 8.75 -15.67
CA HIS A 128 0.24 8.68 -17.10
C HIS A 128 -0.02 10.04 -17.77
N SER A 129 0.24 11.16 -17.09
CA SER A 129 -0.03 12.52 -17.58
C SER A 129 -1.50 12.78 -17.98
N ASP A 130 -2.46 12.05 -17.41
CA ASP A 130 -3.89 12.32 -17.56
C ASP A 130 -4.35 13.39 -16.57
N TYR A 131 -3.86 14.61 -16.79
CA TYR A 131 -4.13 15.75 -15.92
C TYR A 131 -5.62 16.12 -15.84
N LYS A 132 -6.41 15.78 -16.87
CA LYS A 132 -7.87 16.00 -16.84
C LYS A 132 -8.54 15.11 -15.80
N ILE A 133 -8.16 13.84 -15.74
CA ILE A 133 -8.65 12.92 -14.70
C ILE A 133 -8.10 13.31 -13.34
N ALA A 134 -6.80 13.61 -13.24
CA ALA A 134 -6.17 14.00 -11.99
C ALA A 134 -6.86 15.22 -11.34
N GLU A 135 -7.15 16.26 -12.13
CA GLU A 135 -7.85 17.47 -11.64
C GLU A 135 -9.30 17.19 -11.21
N LYS A 136 -10.01 16.29 -11.90
CA LYS A 136 -11.35 15.88 -11.47
C LYS A 136 -11.30 15.17 -10.12
N ILE A 137 -10.35 14.25 -9.93
CA ILE A 137 -10.21 13.50 -8.68
C ILE A 137 -9.77 14.42 -7.55
N LYS A 138 -8.82 15.33 -7.82
CA LYS A 138 -8.34 16.31 -6.83
C LYS A 138 -9.47 17.14 -6.23
N LYS A 139 -10.47 17.54 -7.03
CA LYS A 139 -11.68 18.26 -6.57
C LYS A 139 -12.60 17.43 -5.67
N ILE A 140 -12.54 16.09 -5.76
CA ILE A 140 -13.29 15.19 -4.88
C ILE A 140 -12.56 15.00 -3.55
N LEU A 141 -11.22 15.07 -3.58
CA LEU A 141 -10.35 14.89 -2.40
C LEU A 141 -10.11 16.17 -1.60
N SER A 142 -10.37 17.34 -2.18
CA SER A 142 -10.26 18.67 -1.55
C SER A 142 -11.47 19.03 -0.72
#